data_AF-X8DKT9-F1
#
_entry.id   AF-X8DKT9-F1
#
_cell.length_a   1.000
_cell.length_b   1.000
_cell.length_c   1.000
_cell.angle_alpha   90.00
_cell.angle_beta   90.00
_cell.angle_gamma   90.00
#
_symmetry.space_group_name_H-M   'P 1'
#
loop_
_entity.id
_entity.type
_entity.pdbx_description
1 polymer ?
#
loop_
_entity_poly.entity_id
_entity_poly.type
_entity_poly.pdbx_seq_one_letter_code
_entity_poly.pdbx_strand_id
1 'polypeptide(L)'
;MAGPAWFDASRVRAAFEELSGQAGSLTWQLHWKDTGAPLWTFPRLAWERELLPGAQVVLAPTAQFTGSLTVADAGHRLDGWRAGWPTSTGAATPNVGVAAR
;
A
#
# COMPACT_ATOMS: atom_id res chain seq x y z
N MET A 1 -2.61 -18.27 3.31
CA MET A 1 -2.31 -17.90 4.71
C MET A 1 -1.71 -16.50 4.67
N ALA A 2 -2.28 -15.54 5.39
CA ALA A 2 -1.66 -14.22 5.54
C ALA A 2 -0.32 -14.39 6.30
N GLY A 3 0.74 -13.71 5.84
CA GLY A 3 2.04 -13.75 6.50
C GLY A 3 2.00 -13.11 7.90
N PRO A 4 3.09 -13.21 8.68
CA PRO A 4 3.20 -12.49 9.95
C PRO A 4 2.98 -10.99 9.75
N ALA A 5 2.23 -10.36 10.67
CA ALA A 5 1.99 -8.92 10.62
C ALA A 5 3.27 -8.16 10.93
N TRP A 6 3.58 -7.16 10.09
CA TRP A 6 4.63 -6.19 10.34
C TRP A 6 4.18 -5.12 11.33
N PHE A 7 2.87 -4.84 11.35
CA PHE A 7 2.24 -3.92 12.27
C PHE A 7 0.83 -4.41 12.61
N ASP A 8 0.50 -4.37 13.90
CA ASP A 8 -0.83 -4.71 14.39
C ASP A 8 -1.11 -3.85 15.63
N ALA A 9 -2.06 -2.91 15.50
CA ALA A 9 -2.47 -2.08 16.62
C ALA A 9 -3.90 -1.56 16.43
N SER A 10 -4.68 -1.59 17.52
CA SER A 10 -6.07 -1.14 17.53
C SER A 10 -6.93 -1.85 16.48
N ARG A 11 -7.30 -1.18 15.39
CA ARG A 11 -8.03 -1.75 14.25
C ARG A 11 -7.23 -1.71 12.96
N VAL A 12 -5.91 -1.53 13.02
CA VAL A 12 -5.05 -1.43 11.84
C VAL A 12 -4.06 -2.57 11.84
N ARG A 13 -3.99 -3.27 10.72
CA ARG A 13 -3.08 -4.38 10.48
C ARG A 13 -2.38 -4.21 9.14
N ALA A 14 -1.06 -4.36 9.15
CA ALA A 14 -0.24 -4.44 7.96
C ALA A 14 0.57 -5.74 7.99
N ALA A 15 0.44 -6.53 6.93
CA ALA A 15 1.15 -7.78 6.73
C ALA A 15 1.68 -7.86 5.29
N PHE A 16 2.46 -8.89 5.03
CA PHE A 16 2.90 -9.18 3.66
C PHE A 16 1.67 -9.37 2.74
N GLU A 17 1.59 -8.57 1.67
CA GLU A 17 0.49 -8.53 0.69
C GLU A 17 -0.91 -8.18 1.24
N GLU A 18 -1.01 -7.70 2.48
CA GLU A 18 -2.31 -7.37 3.09
C GLU A 18 -2.24 -6.08 3.93
N LEU A 19 -3.23 -5.22 3.74
CA LEU A 19 -3.49 -4.05 4.58
C LEU A 19 -4.97 -4.04 4.94
N SER A 20 -5.29 -4.04 6.22
CA SER A 20 -6.67 -3.95 6.68
C SER A 20 -6.81 -2.99 7.84
N GLY A 21 -7.97 -2.37 7.94
CA GLY A 21 -8.29 -1.67 9.15
C GLY A 21 -9.34 -0.60 9.04
N GLN A 22 -9.43 0.18 10.13
CA GLN A 22 -10.37 1.27 10.28
C GLN A 22 -9.74 2.46 11.00
N ALA A 23 -9.99 3.66 10.49
CA ALA A 23 -9.63 4.93 11.10
C ALA A 23 -10.74 5.96 10.87
N GLY A 24 -11.49 6.31 11.92
CA GLY A 24 -12.65 7.20 11.81
C GLY A 24 -13.70 6.66 10.84
N SER A 25 -14.02 7.44 9.82
CA SER A 25 -14.96 7.09 8.74
C SER A 25 -14.32 6.28 7.61
N LEU A 26 -13.06 5.90 7.71
CA LEU A 26 -12.34 5.12 6.72
C LEU A 26 -12.25 3.66 7.16
N THR A 27 -12.65 2.72 6.31
CA THR A 27 -12.45 1.27 6.51
C THR A 27 -11.87 0.67 5.25
N TRP A 28 -10.91 -0.24 5.36
CA TRP A 28 -10.27 -0.87 4.22
C TRP A 28 -9.94 -2.34 4.44
N GLN A 29 -9.97 -3.09 3.35
CA GLN A 29 -9.42 -4.43 3.24
C GLN A 29 -8.77 -4.51 1.86
N LEU A 30 -7.45 -4.43 1.84
CA LEU A 30 -6.65 -4.31 0.63
C LEU A 30 -5.62 -5.42 0.57
N HIS A 31 -5.38 -5.86 -0.65
CA HIS A 31 -4.26 -6.70 -1.02
C HIS A 31 -3.34 -5.93 -1.93
N TRP A 32 -2.05 -6.23 -1.88
CA TRP A 32 -1.09 -5.63 -2.79
C TRP A 32 -0.18 -6.69 -3.37
N LYS A 33 0.20 -6.47 -4.62
CA LYS A 33 1.27 -7.22 -5.28
C LYS A 33 2.23 -6.24 -5.90
N ASP A 34 3.51 -6.56 -5.84
CA ASP A 34 4.50 -5.85 -6.62
C ASP A 34 5.37 -6.81 -7.41
N THR A 35 5.64 -6.43 -8.65
CA THR A 35 6.57 -7.11 -9.56
C THR A 35 7.89 -6.36 -9.69
N GLY A 36 7.97 -5.15 -9.12
CA GLY A 36 9.18 -4.33 -9.08
C GLY A 36 10.23 -4.91 -8.14
N ALA A 37 11.51 -4.78 -8.53
CA ALA A 37 12.60 -5.04 -7.61
C ALA A 37 12.59 -3.99 -6.48
N PRO A 38 13.03 -4.34 -5.25
CA PRO A 38 13.16 -3.36 -4.17
C PRO A 38 14.00 -2.16 -4.59
N LEU A 39 13.56 -0.96 -4.24
CA LEU A 39 14.30 0.28 -4.45
C LEU A 39 15.15 0.60 -3.22
N TRP A 40 16.44 0.74 -3.45
CA TRP A 40 17.46 1.01 -2.44
C TRP A 40 17.72 2.51 -2.41
N THR A 41 17.37 3.19 -1.31
CA THR A 41 17.54 4.64 -1.17
C THR A 41 19.01 5.05 -0.97
N PHE A 42 19.89 4.08 -0.74
CA PHE A 42 21.34 4.21 -0.68
C PHE A 42 22.02 3.12 -1.51
N PRO A 43 23.29 3.30 -1.92
CA PRO A 43 24.03 2.26 -2.65
C PRO A 43 23.99 0.93 -1.89
N ARG A 44 23.53 -0.14 -2.55
CA ARG A 44 23.36 -1.47 -1.94
C ARG A 44 24.60 -1.96 -1.17
N LEU A 45 25.80 -1.67 -1.69
CA LEU A 45 27.08 -2.02 -1.07
C LEU A 45 27.29 -1.38 0.30
N ALA A 46 26.76 -0.18 0.55
CA ALA A 46 26.85 0.48 1.84
C ALA A 46 25.96 -0.20 2.90
N TRP A 47 24.85 -0.82 2.46
CA TRP A 47 23.93 -1.52 3.34
C TRP A 47 24.38 -2.96 3.64
N GLU A 48 24.90 -3.69 2.65
CA GLU A 48 25.53 -5.01 2.83
C GLU A 48 26.73 -4.98 3.78
N ARG A 49 27.35 -3.81 3.96
CA ARG A 49 28.49 -3.58 4.86
C ARG A 49 28.10 -2.88 6.17
N GLU A 50 26.80 -2.67 6.42
CA GLU A 50 26.26 -2.04 7.64
C GLU A 50 26.89 -0.66 7.94
N LEU A 51 27.32 0.08 6.92
CA LEU A 51 28.07 1.34 7.08
C LEU A 51 27.17 2.53 7.40
N LEU A 52 25.85 2.35 7.38
CA LEU A 52 24.87 3.42 7.57
C LEU A 52 24.19 3.26 8.92
N PRO A 53 24.05 4.35 9.71
CA PRO A 53 23.33 4.33 10.98
C PRO A 53 21.84 4.00 10.81
N GLY A 54 21.33 4.08 9.58
CA GLY A 54 20.03 3.59 9.17
C GLY A 54 19.89 3.65 7.65
N ALA A 55 19.15 2.71 7.07
CA ALA A 55 18.84 2.69 5.65
C ALA A 55 17.38 2.31 5.44
N GLN A 56 16.76 2.91 4.42
CA GLN A 56 15.37 2.70 4.06
C GLN A 56 15.30 1.94 2.74
N VAL A 57 14.45 0.92 2.66
CA VAL A 57 14.14 0.25 1.40
C VAL A 57 12.66 0.23 1.13
N VAL A 58 12.32 0.59 -0.10
CA VAL A 58 10.97 0.49 -0.62
C VAL A 58 10.88 -0.89 -1.27
N LEU A 59 10.31 -1.86 -0.54
CA LEU A 59 10.20 -3.25 -1.00
C LEU A 59 9.22 -3.42 -2.16
N ALA A 60 8.19 -2.59 -2.19
CA ALA A 60 7.09 -2.68 -3.16
C ALA A 60 6.89 -1.34 -3.91
N PRO A 61 7.91 -0.82 -4.64
CA PRO A 61 7.85 0.49 -5.28
C PRO A 61 6.79 0.60 -6.39
N THR A 62 6.35 -0.51 -6.99
CA THR A 62 5.33 -0.50 -8.04
C THR A 62 4.05 -1.23 -7.61
N ALA A 63 3.81 -1.36 -6.30
CA ALA A 63 2.66 -2.04 -5.74
C ALA A 63 1.34 -1.65 -6.43
N GLN A 64 0.61 -2.68 -6.87
CA GLN A 64 -0.78 -2.58 -7.29
C GLN A 64 -1.67 -3.08 -6.18
N PHE A 65 -2.66 -2.27 -5.81
CA PHE A 65 -3.62 -2.57 -4.77
C PHE A 65 -4.94 -3.02 -5.36
N THR A 66 -5.50 -4.06 -4.76
CA THR A 66 -6.86 -4.54 -5.02
C THR A 66 -7.63 -4.66 -3.71
N GLY A 67 -8.95 -4.64 -3.77
CA GLY A 67 -9.80 -4.83 -2.59
C GLY A 67 -10.83 -3.71 -2.45
N SER A 68 -11.18 -3.38 -1.22
CA SER A 68 -12.25 -2.44 -0.92
C SER A 68 -11.83 -1.37 0.07
N LEU A 69 -12.34 -0.17 -0.17
CA LEU A 69 -12.23 0.99 0.69
C LEU A 69 -13.63 1.57 0.90
N THR A 70 -14.00 1.89 2.13
CA THR A 70 -15.20 2.66 2.43
C THR A 70 -14.77 4.00 3.03
N VAL A 71 -15.23 5.09 2.43
CA VAL A 71 -15.00 6.45 2.91
C VAL A 71 -16.34 7.06 3.32
N ALA A 72 -16.53 7.31 4.61
CA ALA A 72 -17.85 7.58 5.19
C ALA A 72 -18.81 6.45 4.86
N ASP A 73 -19.75 6.67 3.94
CA ASP A 73 -20.74 5.67 3.52
C ASP A 73 -20.56 5.24 2.05
N ALA A 74 -19.51 5.74 1.38
CA ALA A 74 -19.23 5.43 -0.01
C ALA A 74 -18.26 4.25 -0.10
N GLY A 75 -18.76 3.11 -0.61
CA GLY A 75 -17.96 1.93 -0.92
C GLY A 75 -17.26 2.06 -2.27
N HIS A 76 -15.97 1.74 -2.30
CA HIS A 76 -15.09 1.83 -3.44
C HIS A 76 -14.37 0.50 -3.64
N ARG A 77 -14.49 -0.07 -4.84
CA ARG A 77 -13.68 -1.22 -5.27
C ARG A 77 -12.42 -0.72 -5.95
N LEU A 78 -11.27 -1.26 -5.53
CA LEU A 78 -10.00 -1.06 -6.19
C LEU A 78 -9.62 -2.33 -6.96
N ASP A 79 -9.39 -2.18 -8.25
CA ASP A 79 -8.91 -3.25 -9.12
C ASP A 79 -7.65 -2.76 -9.86
N GLY A 80 -6.50 -2.82 -9.17
CA GLY A 80 -5.19 -2.50 -9.74
C GLY A 80 -4.73 -1.05 -9.54
N TRP A 81 -5.12 -0.42 -8.43
CA TRP A 81 -4.70 0.95 -8.13
C TRP A 81 -3.19 1.00 -7.84
N ARG A 82 -2.48 1.97 -8.42
CA ARG A 82 -1.07 2.24 -8.09
C ARG A 82 -0.99 3.52 -7.27
N ALA A 83 -0.31 3.46 -6.14
CA ALA A 83 -0.08 4.63 -5.32
C ALA A 83 0.86 5.59 -6.07
N GLY A 84 0.31 6.73 -6.48
CA GLY A 84 1.04 7.84 -7.08
C GLY A 84 0.49 9.14 -6.50
N TRP A 85 1.37 10.12 -6.29
CA TRP A 85 0.93 11.48 -6.03
C TRP A 85 0.39 12.04 -7.36
N PRO A 86 -0.79 12.67 -7.39
CA PRO A 86 -1.24 13.33 -8.61
C PRO A 86 -0.27 14.48 -8.90
N THR A 87 0.57 14.32 -9.93
CA THR A 87 1.19 15.47 -10.58
C THR A 87 0.03 16.31 -11.08
N SER A 88 0.00 17.58 -10.69
CA SER A 88 -1.09 18.48 -11.01
C SER A 88 -1.13 18.80 -12.51
N THR A 89 -1.60 17.87 -13.35
CA THR A 89 -2.18 18.11 -14.68
C THR A 89 -2.88 16.82 -15.11
N GLY A 90 -4.20 16.76 -14.94
CA GLY A 90 -5.03 15.62 -15.32
C GLY A 90 -5.16 14.59 -14.19
N ALA A 91 -6.31 14.62 -13.52
CA ALA A 91 -6.65 13.61 -12.52
C ALA A 91 -6.51 12.22 -13.14
N ALA A 92 -5.58 11.41 -12.63
CA ALA A 92 -5.73 9.97 -12.71
C ALA A 92 -6.96 9.64 -11.86
N THR A 93 -8.15 9.68 -12.47
CA THR A 93 -9.34 9.11 -11.88
C THR A 93 -9.02 7.66 -11.59
N PRO A 94 -8.93 7.25 -10.31
CA PRO A 94 -8.75 5.84 -10.01
C PRO A 94 -9.96 5.12 -10.61
N ASN A 95 -9.75 3.97 -11.26
CA ASN A 95 -10.82 3.08 -11.72
C ASN A 95 -11.51 2.50 -10.48
N VAL A 96 -12.32 3.33 -9.84
CA VAL A 96 -13.05 3.01 -8.63
C VAL A 96 -14.45 2.65 -9.07
N GLY A 97 -14.72 1.35 -9.13
CA GLY A 97 -16.08 0.87 -9.23
C GLY A 97 -16.82 1.24 -7.94
N VAL A 98 -17.89 2.00 -8.03
CA VAL A 98 -18.87 2.08 -6.95
C VAL A 98 -19.62 0.76 -6.95
N ALA A 99 -19.47 -0.02 -5.89
CA ALA A 99 -20.32 -1.19 -5.69
C ALA A 99 -21.72 -0.69 -5.28
N ALA A 100 -22.73 -0.97 -6.10
CA ALA A 100 -24.13 -0.70 -5.74
C ALA A 100 -24.53 -1.61 -4.55
N ARG A 101 -25.39 -1.04 -3.69
CA ARG A 101 -25.85 -1.63 -2.42
C ARG A 101 -26.51 -2.99 -2.58
#